data_AF-A0A1S4EKV1-F1
#
_entry.id   AF-A0A1S4EKV1-F1
#
_cell.length_a   1.000
_cell.length_b   1.000
_cell.length_c   1.000
_cell.angle_alpha   90.00
_cell.angle_beta   90.00
_cell.angle_gamma   90.00
#
_symmetry.space_group_name_H-M   'P 1'
#
loop_
_entity.id
_entity.type
_entity.pdbx_description
1 polymer ?
#
loop_
_entity_poly.entity_id
_entity_poly.type
_entity_poly.pdbx_seq_one_letter_code
_entity_poly.pdbx_strand_id
1 'polypeptide(L)' 'MEVAIKQMTLAQQPKKELIINEILVMRENKHPNIVNYLDSYLVGEELWVSNKQRGY' A
#
# COMPACT_ATOMS: atom_id res chain seq x y z
N MET A 1 -5.00 13.70 12.02
CA MET A 1 -5.04 12.32 11.46
C MET A 1 -3.61 11.89 11.27
N GLU A 2 -3.21 10.77 11.85
CA GLU A 2 -1.88 10.19 11.62
C GLU A 2 -1.94 9.19 10.47
N VAL A 3 -0.92 9.24 9.62
CA VAL A 3 -0.77 8.35 8.47
C VAL A 3 0.59 7.69 8.56
N ALA A 4 0.63 6.39 8.30
CA ALA A 4 1.86 5.63 8.15
C ALA A 4 2.20 5.54 6.66
N ILE A 5 3.44 5.85 6.31
CA ILE A 5 3.97 5.71 4.95
C ILE A 5 4.95 4.55 4.95
N LYS A 6 4.71 3.57 4.08
CA LYS A 6 5.63 2.46 3.84
C LYS A 6 6.23 2.58 2.45
N GLN A 7 7.56 2.62 2.38
CA GLN A 7 8.33 2.67 1.13
C GLN A 7 8.86 1.27 0.79
N MET A 8 8.77 0.88 -0.48
CA MET A 8 9.20 -0.43 -0.97
C MET A 8 9.85 -0.31 -2.35
N THR A 9 11.11 -0.71 -2.50
CA THR A 9 11.79 -0.78 -3.81
C THR A 9 11.29 -1.98 -4.60
N LEU A 10 10.55 -1.77 -5.69
CA LEU A 10 9.95 -2.86 -6.48
C LEU A 10 10.98 -3.67 -7.27
N ALA A 11 12.06 -3.03 -7.72
CA ALA A 11 13.10 -3.67 -8.53
C ALA A 11 13.80 -4.85 -7.81
N GLN A 12 13.85 -4.81 -6.48
CA GLN A 12 14.48 -5.85 -5.66
C GLN A 12 13.49 -6.94 -5.21
N GLN A 13 12.20 -6.81 -5.54
CA GLN A 13 11.17 -7.76 -5.10
C GLN A 13 11.01 -8.89 -6.12
N PRO A 14 11.20 -10.16 -5.73
CA PRO A 14 11.14 -11.30 -6.64
C PRO A 14 9.72 -11.55 -7.20
N LYS A 15 8.67 -10.98 -6.61
CA LYS A 15 7.25 -11.18 -7.01
C LYS A 15 6.46 -9.86 -7.07
N LYS A 16 6.97 -8.87 -7.81
CA LYS A 16 6.33 -7.54 -7.95
C LYS A 16 4.86 -7.57 -8.38
N GLU A 17 4.45 -8.56 -9.19
CA GLU A 17 3.05 -8.70 -9.63
C GLU A 17 2.09 -9.00 -8.48
N LEU A 18 2.52 -9.75 -7.45
CA LEU A 18 1.71 -10.01 -6.27
C LEU A 18 1.46 -8.73 -5.47
N ILE A 19 2.47 -7.87 -5.34
CA ILE A 19 2.35 -6.58 -4.64
C ILE A 19 1.34 -5.68 -5.35
N ILE A 20 1.36 -5.66 -6.69
CA ILE A 20 0.39 -4.92 -7.49
C ILE A 20 -1.01 -5.48 -7.28
N ASN A 21 -1.18 -6.80 -7.31
CA ASN A 21 -2.48 -7.45 -7.07
C ASN A 21 -3.04 -7.13 -5.70
N GLU A 22 -2.21 -7.16 -4.65
CA GLU A 22 -2.62 -6.79 -3.29
C GLU A 22 -3.13 -5.35 -3.23
N ILE A 23 -2.43 -4.40 -3.88
CA ILE A 23 -2.89 -3.00 -3.95
C ILE A 23 -4.20 -2.87 -4.71
N LEU A 24 -4.37 -3.56 -5.84
CA LEU A 24 -5.61 -3.54 -6.60
C LEU A 24 -6.78 -4.06 -5.77
N VAL A 25 -6.59 -5.20 -5.09
CA VAL A 25 -7.60 -5.76 -4.18
C VAL A 25 -7.92 -4.77 -3.06
N MET A 26 -6.92 -4.15 -2.44
CA MET A 26 -7.13 -3.15 -1.37
C MET A 26 -7.80 -1.87 -1.86
N ARG A 27 -7.54 -1.45 -3.11
CA ARG A 27 -8.17 -0.28 -3.74
C ARG A 27 -9.64 -0.53 -4.05
N GLU A 28 -9.97 -1.71 -4.56
CA GLU A 28 -11.33 -2.11 -4.93
C GLU A 28 -12.18 -2.50 -3.71
N ASN A 29 -11.56 -3.08 -2.68
CA ASN A 29 -12.26 -3.58 -1.49
C ASN A 29 -12.06 -2.63 -0.29
N LYS A 30 -12.74 -1.49 -0.32
CA LYS A 30 -12.83 -0.57 0.84
C LYS A 30 -13.82 -1.11 1.87
N HIS A 31 -13.42 -2.14 2.61
CA HIS A 31 -14.22 -2.69 3.71
C HIS A 31 -13.69 -2.17 5.07
N PRO A 32 -14.55 -1.77 6.03
CA PRO A 32 -14.13 -1.24 7.34
C PRO A 32 -13.20 -2.15 8.17
N ASN A 33 -13.18 -3.45 7.86
CA ASN A 33 -12.36 -4.47 8.53
C ASN A 33 -11.15 -4.95 7.70
N ILE A 34 -11.05 -4.52 6.44
CA ILE A 34 -9.88 -4.78 5.59
C ILE A 34 -8.98 -3.55 5.75
N VAL A 35 -7.67 -3.76 5.89
CA VAL A 35 -6.62 -2.77 6.21
C VAL A 35 -6.92 -1.35 5.70
N ASN A 36 -6.57 -0.33 6.50
CA ASN A 36 -6.78 1.09 6.22
C ASN A 36 -5.93 1.65 5.06
N TYR A 37 -6.06 1.08 3.87
CA TYR A 37 -5.47 1.62 2.65
C TYR A 37 -6.04 3.02 2.37
N LEU A 38 -5.16 4.02 2.26
CA LEU A 38 -5.56 5.35 1.83
C LEU A 38 -5.25 5.53 0.35
N ASP A 39 -3.98 5.39 -0.01
CA ASP A 39 -3.51 5.56 -1.38
C ASP A 39 -2.11 4.95 -1.59
N SER A 40 -1.71 4.79 -2.85
CA SER A 40 -0.34 4.37 -3.22
C SER A 40 0.18 5.14 -4.43
N TYR A 41 1.50 5.34 -4.43
CA TYR A 41 2.22 6.13 -5.44
C TYR A 41 3.45 5.36 -5.91
N LEU A 42 3.69 5.39 -7.22
CA LEU A 42 4.93 4.89 -7.80
C LEU A 42 5.84 6.08 -8.11
N VAL A 43 6.96 6.18 -7.39
CA VAL A 43 7.96 7.25 -7.53
C VAL A 43 9.27 6.62 -7.99
N GLY A 44 9.56 6.71 -9.28
CA GLY A 44 10.68 5.97 -9.88
C GLY A 44 10.45 4.46 -9.74
N GLU A 45 11.36 3.77 -9.06
CA GLU A 45 11.28 2.33 -8.78
C GLU A 45 10.76 2.01 -7.37
N GLU A 46 10.33 3.03 -6.63
CA GLU A 46 9.80 2.88 -5.27
C GLU A 46 8.28 3.00 -5.25
N LEU A 47 7.66 2.04 -4.58
CA LEU A 47 6.25 2.04 -4.27
C LEU A 47 6.04 2.57 -2.85
N TRP A 48 5.25 3.62 -2.76
CA TRP A 48 4.91 4.29 -1.51
C TRP A 48 3.46 4.01 -1.19
N VAL A 49 3.18 3.40 -0.04
CA VAL A 49 1.82 3.08 0.40
C VAL A 49 1.50 3.89 1.64
N SER A 50 0.40 4.65 1.57
CA SER A 50 -0.13 5.43 2.68
C SER A 50 -1.28 4.67 3.34
N ASN A 51 -1.17 4.44 4.63
CA ASN A 51 -2.18 3.76 5.42
C ASN A 51 -2.61 4.63 6.60
N LYS A 52 -3.89 4.56 6.99
CA LYS A 52 -4.33 5.23 8.22
C LYS A 52 -3.75 4.48 9.41
N GLN A 53 -2.99 5.20 10.24
CA GLN A 53 -2.48 4.64 11.47
C GLN A 53 -3.68 4.43 12.40
N ARG A 54 -3.92 3.17 12.81
CA ARG A 54 -4.83 2.90 13.92
C ARG A 54 -4.07 3.33 15.17
N GLY A 55 -4.41 4.52 15.69
CA GLY A 55 -4.02 4.89 17.05
C GLY A 55 -4.53 3.83 18.02
N TYR A 56 -3.73 3.57 19.06
CA TYR A 56 -4.09 2.69 20.19
C TYR A 56 -5.45 3.05 20.78
#